data_AF-A0A7H0IJ38-F1
#
_entry.id   AF-A0A7H0IJ38-F1
#
_cell.length_a   1.000
_cell.length_b   1.000
_cell.length_c   1.000
_cell.angle_alpha   90.00
_cell.angle_beta   90.00
_cell.angle_gamma   90.00
#
_symmetry.space_group_name_H-M   'P 1'
#
loop_
_entity.id
_entity.type
_entity.pdbx_description
1 polymer ?
#
loop_
_entity_poly.entity_id
_entity_poly.type
_entity_poly.pdbx_seq_one_letter_code
_entity_poly.pdbx_strand_id
1 'polypeptide(L)'
;MPALYDFATWAPMLRVIRESNAAILAVPGGYVQGNVGQGSWSVPVRRVSPPPGQAAQLSDMQEEWDAVELVRGALVEAGVERVPFVVECTPQGAAVLRLFGPHPHVESGADGPQGGALILVDDAVPAPWRRLPAPVPGAVPAPTADPGELGRVLRERLPDAVGASEEELAEAEARLGVVLPEELKALYRVVRGRWEDWEGDFDVADRVAETVGCELLPLDQVFVADVSTRPCPWRFAAMEAAVTRADDAVQGVVGSPGWIVFGDNGGGDSLVVDLTPGPQGYVGQVVLLSHEANIGGELLADSLTDLVLRGEREDDGRWQRDELPEVARVHHRALRSVEAAAHPALEVLSLGVWDEEPFSLAPVVGLPHLRTLTAYPGTLADPLEIASLPGLEYLELPPEYWRPLLDAGAVPPTLLAASIETNSHSDHHHPLTLAALADEILAQFGRPAIPVRVLEGDLGPVGG
;
A
#
# COMPACT_ATOMS: atom_id res chain seq x y z
N MET A 1 -27.40 -0.82 -20.94
CA MET A 1 -26.43 -1.44 -20.00
C MET A 1 -25.08 -0.83 -20.28
N PRO A 2 -24.22 -0.62 -19.27
CA PRO A 2 -22.87 -0.10 -19.48
C PRO A 2 -22.10 -0.95 -20.50
N ALA A 3 -21.32 -0.31 -21.38
CA ALA A 3 -20.50 -1.00 -22.39
C ALA A 3 -19.54 -2.02 -21.76
N LEU A 4 -19.13 -1.79 -20.52
CA LEU A 4 -18.31 -2.69 -19.72
C LEU A 4 -18.90 -4.11 -19.59
N TYR A 5 -20.22 -4.25 -19.63
CA TYR A 5 -20.90 -5.54 -19.48
C TYR A 5 -21.42 -6.11 -20.81
N ASP A 6 -20.84 -5.67 -21.93
CA ASP A 6 -21.08 -6.23 -23.26
C ASP A 6 -19.89 -7.10 -23.67
N PHE A 7 -20.15 -8.34 -24.10
CA PHE A 7 -19.11 -9.24 -24.60
C PHE A 7 -18.34 -8.64 -25.78
N ALA A 8 -18.98 -7.83 -26.63
CA ALA A 8 -18.34 -7.20 -27.79
C ALA A 8 -17.17 -6.29 -27.40
N THR A 9 -17.25 -5.63 -26.24
CA THR A 9 -16.19 -4.79 -25.67
C THR A 9 -14.93 -5.60 -25.33
N TRP A 10 -15.13 -6.81 -24.81
CA TRP A 10 -14.04 -7.69 -24.35
C TRP A 10 -13.51 -8.59 -25.46
N ALA A 11 -14.29 -8.85 -26.51
CA ALA A 11 -13.96 -9.81 -27.56
C ALA A 11 -12.57 -9.59 -28.20
N PRO A 12 -12.09 -8.36 -28.50
CA PRO A 12 -10.74 -8.15 -29.01
C PRO A 12 -9.67 -8.68 -28.05
N MET A 13 -9.76 -8.34 -26.76
CA MET A 13 -8.81 -8.78 -25.73
C MET A 13 -8.86 -10.29 -25.53
N LEU A 14 -10.06 -10.88 -25.53
CA LEU A 14 -10.22 -12.34 -25.39
C LEU A 14 -9.58 -13.12 -26.55
N ARG A 15 -9.55 -12.57 -27.77
CA ARG A 15 -8.85 -13.21 -28.91
C ARG A 15 -7.34 -13.27 -28.68
N VAL A 16 -6.73 -12.16 -28.26
CA VAL A 16 -5.28 -12.08 -27.97
C VAL A 16 -4.89 -13.03 -26.83
N ILE A 17 -5.69 -13.05 -25.75
CA ILE A 17 -5.53 -13.99 -24.64
C ILE A 17 -5.61 -15.44 -25.13
N ARG A 18 -6.61 -15.76 -25.95
CA ARG A 18 -6.82 -17.12 -26.43
C ARG A 18 -5.67 -17.60 -27.31
N GLU A 19 -5.17 -16.77 -28.21
CA GLU A 19 -4.03 -17.09 -29.08
C GLU A 19 -2.76 -17.37 -28.26
N SER A 20 -2.54 -16.57 -27.21
CA SER A 20 -1.41 -16.76 -26.29
C SER A 20 -1.51 -18.03 -25.42
N ASN A 21 -2.73 -18.52 -25.15
CA ASN A 21 -3.00 -19.57 -24.16
C ASN A 21 -3.82 -20.74 -24.71
N ALA A 22 -3.79 -20.97 -26.03
CA ALA A 22 -4.64 -21.96 -26.69
C ALA A 22 -4.52 -23.37 -26.07
N ALA A 23 -3.30 -23.78 -25.67
CA ALA A 23 -3.08 -25.07 -25.02
C ALA A 23 -3.73 -25.19 -23.64
N ILE A 24 -3.71 -24.11 -22.83
CA ILE A 24 -4.30 -24.07 -21.49
C ILE A 24 -5.83 -24.12 -21.62
N LEU A 25 -6.39 -23.26 -22.48
CA LEU A 25 -7.83 -23.12 -22.67
C LEU A 25 -8.45 -24.32 -23.39
N ALA A 26 -7.70 -25.07 -24.20
CA ALA A 26 -8.24 -26.24 -24.89
C ALA A 26 -8.51 -27.45 -23.98
N VAL A 27 -7.95 -27.48 -22.77
CA VAL A 27 -8.17 -28.55 -21.79
C VAL A 27 -9.52 -28.35 -21.09
N PRO A 28 -10.34 -29.39 -20.86
CA PRO A 28 -11.55 -29.27 -20.06
C PRO A 28 -11.26 -28.70 -18.66
N GLY A 29 -11.94 -27.61 -18.30
CA GLY A 29 -11.67 -26.87 -17.05
C GLY A 29 -10.44 -25.96 -17.12
N GLY A 30 -9.85 -25.79 -18.29
CA GLY A 30 -8.78 -24.82 -18.54
C GLY A 30 -9.30 -23.39 -18.46
N TYR A 31 -8.62 -22.56 -17.68
CA TYR A 31 -8.97 -21.16 -17.50
C TYR A 31 -7.72 -20.28 -17.58
N VAL A 32 -7.95 -19.00 -17.80
CA VAL A 32 -6.97 -17.93 -17.60
C VAL A 32 -7.62 -16.80 -16.80
N GLN A 33 -6.82 -16.08 -16.02
CA GLN A 33 -7.30 -14.98 -15.20
C GLN A 33 -6.43 -13.75 -15.39
N GLY A 34 -7.01 -12.59 -15.09
CA GLY A 34 -6.33 -11.31 -15.17
C GLY A 34 -7.15 -10.21 -14.51
N ASN A 35 -6.69 -8.97 -14.65
CA ASN A 35 -7.43 -7.79 -14.26
C ASN A 35 -7.15 -6.64 -15.22
N VAL A 36 -8.16 -5.79 -15.42
CA VAL A 36 -8.00 -4.52 -16.14
C VAL A 36 -8.42 -3.40 -15.19
N GLY A 37 -7.55 -2.41 -15.00
CA GLY A 37 -7.84 -1.19 -14.26
C GLY A 37 -7.57 0.07 -15.06
N GLN A 38 -7.94 1.22 -14.51
CA GLN A 38 -7.80 2.51 -15.19
C GLN A 38 -6.33 2.93 -15.41
N GLY A 39 -5.43 2.59 -14.48
CA GLY A 39 -4.00 2.94 -14.56
C GLY A 39 -3.07 1.77 -14.89
N SER A 40 -3.54 0.52 -14.79
CA SER A 40 -2.72 -0.67 -15.00
C SER A 40 -3.58 -1.90 -15.29
N TRP A 41 -2.97 -2.93 -15.88
CA TRP A 41 -3.62 -4.22 -16.12
C TRP A 41 -2.63 -5.38 -15.99
N SER A 42 -3.18 -6.55 -15.70
CA SER A 42 -2.50 -7.84 -15.83
C SER A 42 -3.34 -8.72 -16.73
N VAL A 43 -2.89 -8.90 -17.97
CA VAL A 43 -3.57 -9.71 -18.98
C VAL A 43 -2.63 -10.85 -19.37
N PRO A 44 -3.08 -12.12 -19.31
CA PRO A 44 -2.21 -13.27 -19.54
C PRO A 44 -1.94 -13.42 -21.05
N VAL A 45 -0.97 -12.69 -21.58
CA VAL A 45 -0.54 -12.78 -22.98
C VAL A 45 0.95 -13.05 -23.08
N ARG A 46 1.35 -13.79 -24.12
CA ARG A 46 2.77 -14.09 -24.35
C ARG A 46 3.45 -12.86 -24.94
N ARG A 47 4.20 -12.13 -24.11
CA ARG A 47 5.02 -11.01 -24.55
C ARG A 47 6.33 -11.52 -25.15
N VAL A 48 6.72 -11.00 -26.32
CA VAL A 48 8.02 -11.31 -26.91
C VAL A 48 9.08 -10.61 -26.07
N SER A 49 9.98 -11.37 -25.44
CA SER A 49 11.11 -10.76 -24.73
C SER A 49 12.00 -10.05 -25.74
N PRO A 50 12.35 -8.77 -25.51
CA PRO A 50 13.31 -8.09 -26.36
C PRO A 50 14.67 -8.79 -26.27
N PRO A 51 15.51 -8.73 -27.33
CA PRO A 51 16.88 -9.24 -27.27
C PRO A 51 17.66 -8.65 -26.09
N PRO A 52 18.63 -9.37 -25.51
CA PRO A 52 19.48 -8.83 -24.44
C PRO A 52 20.11 -7.49 -24.86
N GLY A 53 19.92 -6.45 -24.03
CA GLY A 53 20.41 -5.10 -24.30
C GLY A 53 19.45 -4.19 -25.07
N GLN A 54 18.22 -4.64 -25.37
CA GLN A 54 17.14 -3.81 -25.89
C GLN A 54 15.98 -3.71 -24.89
N ALA A 55 15.41 -2.51 -24.75
CA ALA A 55 14.16 -2.31 -24.03
C ALA A 55 12.98 -2.75 -24.90
N ALA A 56 11.93 -3.31 -24.30
CA ALA A 56 10.68 -3.61 -24.99
C ALA A 56 10.08 -2.31 -25.53
N GLN A 57 9.69 -2.29 -26.80
CA GLN A 57 9.05 -1.12 -27.41
C GLN A 57 7.53 -1.22 -27.24
N LEU A 58 6.83 -0.09 -27.12
CA LEU A 58 5.36 -0.06 -27.13
C LEU A 58 4.78 -0.71 -28.39
N SER A 59 5.49 -0.60 -29.53
CA SER A 59 5.12 -1.25 -30.79
C SER A 59 5.08 -2.78 -30.71
N ASP A 60 5.85 -3.39 -29.80
CA ASP A 60 5.89 -4.85 -29.61
C ASP A 60 4.65 -5.37 -28.88
N MET A 61 3.82 -4.47 -28.34
CA MET A 61 2.61 -4.78 -27.58
C MET A 61 1.35 -4.11 -28.14
N GLN A 62 1.41 -3.48 -29.33
CA GLN A 62 0.32 -2.65 -29.86
C GLN A 62 -1.05 -3.36 -29.87
N GLU A 63 -1.09 -4.63 -30.26
CA GLU A 63 -2.33 -5.43 -30.28
C GLU A 63 -2.92 -5.68 -28.88
N GLU A 64 -2.07 -5.87 -27.85
CA GLU A 64 -2.49 -5.96 -26.45
C GLU A 64 -3.05 -4.61 -26.00
N TRP A 65 -2.33 -3.52 -26.27
CA TRP A 65 -2.74 -2.17 -25.89
C TRP A 65 -4.07 -1.79 -26.53
N ASP A 66 -4.22 -1.91 -27.84
CA ASP A 66 -5.46 -1.55 -28.54
C ASP A 66 -6.67 -2.34 -28.01
N ALA A 67 -6.46 -3.63 -27.67
CA ALA A 67 -7.50 -4.47 -27.13
C ALA A 67 -7.88 -4.13 -25.69
N VAL A 68 -6.89 -3.75 -24.84
CA VAL A 68 -7.12 -3.34 -23.45
C VAL A 68 -7.71 -1.94 -23.37
N GLU A 69 -7.33 -1.02 -24.25
CA GLU A 69 -7.83 0.36 -24.30
C GLU A 69 -9.35 0.44 -24.44
N LEU A 70 -9.95 -0.45 -25.23
CA LEU A 70 -11.41 -0.55 -25.35
C LEU A 70 -12.09 -0.88 -24.02
N VAL A 71 -11.52 -1.83 -23.26
CA VAL A 71 -12.02 -2.20 -21.93
C VAL A 71 -11.76 -1.07 -20.93
N ARG A 72 -10.58 -0.43 -20.98
CA ARG A 72 -10.21 0.69 -20.13
C ARG A 72 -11.14 1.89 -20.33
N GLY A 73 -11.48 2.24 -21.57
CA GLY A 73 -12.47 3.27 -21.87
C GLY A 73 -13.82 2.97 -21.24
N ALA A 74 -14.30 1.72 -21.36
CA ALA A 74 -15.55 1.28 -20.75
C ALA A 74 -15.51 1.28 -19.20
N LEU A 75 -14.37 1.01 -18.59
CA LEU A 75 -14.15 1.12 -17.14
C LEU A 75 -14.26 2.57 -16.66
N VAL A 76 -13.60 3.50 -17.35
CA VAL A 76 -13.65 4.94 -17.06
C VAL A 76 -15.07 5.47 -17.18
N GLU A 77 -15.78 5.13 -18.28
CA GLU A 77 -17.19 5.52 -18.47
C GLU A 77 -18.11 4.96 -17.38
N ALA A 78 -17.84 3.75 -16.89
CA ALA A 78 -18.61 3.11 -15.83
C ALA A 78 -18.21 3.58 -14.41
N GLY A 79 -17.15 4.39 -14.27
CA GLY A 79 -16.62 4.79 -12.97
C GLY A 79 -16.06 3.62 -12.15
N VAL A 80 -15.59 2.55 -12.82
CA VAL A 80 -15.03 1.36 -12.17
C VAL A 80 -13.51 1.42 -12.23
N GLU A 81 -12.85 1.31 -11.08
CA GLU A 81 -11.39 1.42 -10.97
C GLU A 81 -10.67 0.22 -11.58
N ARG A 82 -11.15 -0.99 -11.26
CA ARG A 82 -10.56 -2.27 -11.68
C ARG A 82 -11.61 -3.38 -11.74
N VAL A 83 -11.45 -4.30 -12.69
CA VAL A 83 -12.25 -5.51 -12.82
C VAL A 83 -11.34 -6.72 -12.99
N PRO A 84 -11.26 -7.61 -11.98
CA PRO A 84 -10.72 -8.95 -12.15
C PRO A 84 -11.62 -9.78 -13.06
N PHE A 85 -11.02 -10.68 -13.84
CA PHE A 85 -11.75 -11.57 -14.72
C PHE A 85 -11.19 -12.98 -14.76
N VAL A 86 -12.07 -13.93 -15.07
CA VAL A 86 -11.71 -15.32 -15.40
C VAL A 86 -12.34 -15.67 -16.74
N VAL A 87 -11.55 -16.29 -17.62
CA VAL A 87 -11.96 -16.70 -18.96
C VAL A 87 -11.80 -18.20 -19.09
N GLU A 88 -12.87 -18.83 -19.53
CA GLU A 88 -12.90 -20.21 -20.00
C GLU A 88 -13.27 -20.17 -21.49
N CYS A 89 -12.58 -20.96 -22.32
CA CYS A 89 -12.86 -21.03 -23.75
C CYS A 89 -12.85 -22.48 -24.20
N THR A 90 -13.73 -22.82 -25.13
CA THR A 90 -13.68 -24.11 -25.83
C THR A 90 -12.78 -24.02 -27.07
N PRO A 91 -12.23 -25.16 -27.55
CA PRO A 91 -11.49 -25.19 -28.81
C PRO A 91 -12.30 -24.67 -30.02
N GLN A 92 -13.63 -24.76 -29.96
CA GLN A 92 -14.54 -24.34 -31.02
C GLN A 92 -14.82 -22.83 -31.03
N GLY A 93 -14.42 -22.09 -30.00
CA GLY A 93 -14.55 -20.64 -29.94
C GLY A 93 -15.59 -20.11 -28.95
N ALA A 94 -16.45 -20.96 -28.38
CA ALA A 94 -17.36 -20.56 -27.32
C ALA A 94 -16.56 -20.14 -26.08
N ALA A 95 -16.82 -18.94 -25.56
CA ALA A 95 -16.10 -18.31 -24.47
C ALA A 95 -17.07 -17.88 -23.36
N VAL A 96 -16.66 -18.12 -22.12
CA VAL A 96 -17.33 -17.65 -20.90
C VAL A 96 -16.37 -16.74 -20.17
N LEU A 97 -16.73 -15.46 -20.08
CA LEU A 97 -16.00 -14.43 -19.37
C LEU A 97 -16.76 -14.09 -18.08
N ARG A 98 -16.12 -14.32 -16.93
CA ARG A 98 -16.64 -13.92 -15.62
C ARG A 98 -15.93 -12.67 -15.17
N LEU A 99 -16.70 -11.61 -14.94
CA LEU A 99 -16.23 -10.32 -14.43
C LEU A 99 -16.62 -10.18 -12.97
N PHE A 100 -15.66 -9.84 -12.14
CA PHE A 100 -15.85 -9.62 -10.71
C PHE A 100 -15.91 -8.11 -10.49
N GLY A 101 -17.06 -7.64 -10.00
CA GLY A 101 -17.30 -6.21 -9.81
C GLY A 101 -16.64 -5.67 -8.53
N PRO A 102 -16.51 -4.34 -8.42
CA PRO A 102 -16.04 -3.71 -7.19
C PRO A 102 -16.97 -4.07 -6.02
N HIS A 103 -16.40 -4.22 -4.84
CA HIS A 103 -17.12 -4.57 -3.63
C HIS A 103 -16.63 -3.69 -2.47
N PRO A 104 -17.53 -3.01 -1.73
CA PRO A 104 -17.13 -2.05 -0.69
C PRO A 104 -16.39 -2.69 0.49
N HIS A 105 -16.48 -4.01 0.62
CA HIS A 105 -15.82 -4.79 1.68
C HIS A 105 -14.73 -5.73 1.15
N VAL A 106 -14.22 -5.52 -0.06
CA VAL A 106 -13.09 -6.28 -0.59
C VAL A 106 -12.10 -5.32 -1.21
N GLU A 107 -10.89 -5.29 -0.69
CA GLU A 107 -9.80 -4.51 -1.28
C GLU A 107 -9.45 -5.03 -2.67
N SER A 108 -8.97 -4.15 -3.54
CA SER A 108 -8.45 -4.53 -4.85
C SER A 108 -7.20 -5.41 -4.70
N GLY A 109 -7.32 -6.70 -5.01
CA GLY A 109 -6.20 -7.65 -5.03
C GLY A 109 -5.49 -7.71 -6.38
N ALA A 110 -4.23 -8.15 -6.36
CA ALA A 110 -3.48 -8.51 -7.57
C ALA A 110 -3.70 -9.98 -7.98
N ASP A 111 -4.12 -10.82 -7.03
CA ASP A 111 -3.92 -12.27 -7.06
C ASP A 111 -5.16 -13.06 -7.53
N GLY A 112 -6.24 -12.38 -7.91
CA GLY A 112 -7.42 -13.03 -8.50
C GLY A 112 -8.77 -12.43 -8.10
N PRO A 113 -9.86 -13.13 -8.45
CA PRO A 113 -11.24 -12.67 -8.26
C PRO A 113 -11.71 -12.61 -6.81
N GLN A 114 -11.02 -13.29 -5.88
CA GLN A 114 -11.25 -13.20 -4.45
C GLN A 114 -10.90 -11.82 -3.86
N GLY A 115 -10.16 -11.00 -4.61
CA GLY A 115 -9.69 -9.69 -4.17
C GLY A 115 -8.48 -9.76 -3.23
N GLY A 116 -8.22 -8.64 -2.55
CA GLY A 116 -7.20 -8.51 -1.50
C GLY A 116 -7.78 -8.91 -0.16
N ALA A 117 -7.69 -8.03 0.84
CA ALA A 117 -8.33 -8.26 2.12
C ALA A 117 -9.86 -8.09 2.03
N LEU A 118 -10.56 -9.00 2.70
CA LEU A 118 -11.99 -8.96 2.98
C LEU A 118 -12.20 -8.12 4.25
N ILE A 119 -12.91 -7.01 4.14
CA ILE A 119 -13.20 -6.08 5.23
C ILE A 119 -14.46 -6.55 5.97
N LEU A 120 -14.30 -7.06 7.18
CA LEU A 120 -15.38 -7.72 7.91
C LEU A 120 -16.19 -6.73 8.76
N VAL A 121 -15.57 -5.60 9.14
CA VAL A 121 -16.19 -4.52 9.92
C VAL A 121 -16.11 -3.19 9.15
N ASP A 122 -17.19 -2.40 9.16
CA ASP A 122 -17.25 -1.13 8.40
C ASP A 122 -16.22 -0.15 8.93
N ASP A 123 -15.58 0.57 8.00
CA ASP A 123 -14.55 1.58 8.27
C ASP A 123 -13.36 1.07 9.11
N ALA A 124 -13.20 -0.25 9.19
CA ALA A 124 -12.10 -0.83 9.93
C ALA A 124 -10.79 -0.51 9.22
N VAL A 125 -9.81 -0.08 10.00
CA VAL A 125 -8.41 0.08 9.59
C VAL A 125 -7.49 -0.70 10.53
N PRO A 126 -6.31 -1.16 10.10
CA PRO A 126 -5.36 -1.90 10.93
C PRO A 126 -4.93 -1.14 12.18
N ALA A 127 -4.58 -1.85 13.26
CA ALA A 127 -4.20 -1.22 14.54
C ALA A 127 -3.13 -0.11 14.43
N PRO A 128 -2.05 -0.24 13.63
CA PRO A 128 -1.08 0.85 13.47
C PRO A 128 -1.68 2.14 12.87
N TRP A 129 -2.70 2.03 12.00
CA TRP A 129 -3.43 3.16 11.39
C TRP A 129 -4.43 3.82 12.36
N ARG A 130 -4.61 3.26 13.56
CA ARG A 130 -5.42 3.87 14.63
C ARG A 130 -4.58 4.56 15.69
N ARG A 131 -3.25 4.42 15.64
CA ARG A 131 -2.34 5.00 16.64
C ARG A 131 -2.08 6.46 16.33
N LEU A 132 -2.43 7.31 17.29
CA LEU A 132 -2.06 8.72 17.29
C LEU A 132 -0.68 8.90 17.94
N PRO A 133 0.05 9.97 17.58
CA PRO A 133 1.30 10.30 18.27
C PRO A 133 1.05 10.52 19.77
N ALA A 134 1.97 10.03 20.58
CA ALA A 134 1.99 10.31 22.00
C ALA A 134 2.43 11.76 22.25
N PRO A 135 1.79 12.51 23.16
CA PRO A 135 2.30 13.82 23.52
C PRO A 135 3.67 13.70 24.19
N VAL A 136 4.60 14.58 23.83
CA VAL A 136 5.92 14.71 24.49
C VAL A 136 5.96 16.05 25.24
N PRO A 137 5.55 16.08 26.53
CA PRO A 137 5.51 17.32 27.29
C PRO A 137 6.89 17.93 27.44
N GLY A 138 7.03 19.21 27.07
CA GLY A 138 8.30 19.92 27.13
C GLY A 138 9.17 19.76 25.88
N ALA A 139 8.65 19.17 24.81
CA ALA A 139 9.28 19.29 23.50
C ALA A 139 9.41 20.78 23.11
N VAL A 140 10.60 21.16 22.64
CA VAL A 140 10.96 22.53 22.26
C VAL A 140 11.59 22.53 20.88
N PRO A 141 11.62 23.68 20.18
CA PRO A 141 12.41 23.83 18.97
C PRO A 141 13.90 23.56 19.23
N ALA A 142 14.59 23.08 18.20
CA ALA A 142 16.01 22.85 18.28
C ALA A 142 16.78 24.16 18.51
N PRO A 143 17.96 24.12 19.16
CA PRO A 143 18.83 25.29 19.27
C PRO A 143 19.28 25.87 17.92
N THR A 144 19.21 25.07 16.85
CA THR A 144 19.52 25.46 15.48
C THR A 144 18.39 26.21 14.80
N ALA A 145 17.17 26.19 15.35
CA ALA A 145 16.01 26.83 14.75
C ALA A 145 16.14 28.36 14.83
N ASP A 146 16.28 29.03 13.68
CA ASP A 146 16.40 30.48 13.58
C ASP A 146 15.72 30.99 12.30
N PRO A 147 14.43 31.38 12.38
CA PRO A 147 13.69 31.90 11.23
C PRO A 147 14.33 33.15 10.60
N GLY A 148 15.05 33.96 11.39
CA GLY A 148 15.70 35.18 10.93
C GLY A 148 16.93 34.86 10.08
N GLU A 149 17.76 33.92 10.54
CA GLU A 149 18.91 33.43 9.78
C GLU A 149 18.47 32.69 8.51
N LEU A 150 17.47 31.80 8.60
CA LEU A 150 16.90 31.10 7.44
C LEU A 150 16.48 32.07 6.34
N GLY A 151 15.65 33.06 6.70
CA GLY A 151 15.18 34.05 5.73
C GLY A 151 16.32 34.90 5.16
N ARG A 152 17.37 35.19 5.95
CA ARG A 152 18.54 35.93 5.45
C ARG A 152 19.30 35.10 4.39
N VAL A 153 19.62 33.85 4.70
CA VAL A 153 20.38 32.95 3.83
C VAL A 153 19.62 32.66 2.54
N LEU A 154 18.31 32.39 2.64
CA LEU A 154 17.48 32.14 1.46
C LEU A 154 17.43 33.36 0.53
N ARG A 155 17.28 34.60 1.05
CA ARG A 155 17.30 35.80 0.20
C ARG A 155 18.67 36.05 -0.44
N GLU A 156 19.75 35.67 0.23
CA GLU A 156 21.11 35.77 -0.32
C GLU A 156 21.32 34.77 -1.46
N ARG A 157 20.79 33.53 -1.34
CA ARG A 157 20.93 32.47 -2.34
C ARG A 157 19.90 32.54 -3.47
N LEU A 158 18.71 33.09 -3.21
CA LEU A 158 17.57 33.21 -4.13
C LEU A 158 17.09 34.67 -4.20
N PRO A 159 17.90 35.60 -4.74
CA PRO A 159 17.59 37.04 -4.73
C PRO A 159 16.36 37.42 -5.57
N ASP A 160 16.02 36.62 -6.58
CA ASP A 160 14.92 36.87 -7.51
C ASP A 160 13.66 36.04 -7.20
N ALA A 161 13.67 35.28 -6.10
CA ALA A 161 12.53 34.46 -5.71
C ALA A 161 11.34 35.32 -5.26
N VAL A 162 10.13 34.82 -5.58
CA VAL A 162 8.87 35.44 -5.17
C VAL A 162 8.40 34.79 -3.88
N GLY A 163 8.25 35.60 -2.84
CA GLY A 163 7.69 35.17 -1.55
C GLY A 163 6.17 35.18 -1.52
N ALA A 164 5.60 34.39 -0.62
CA ALA A 164 4.19 34.38 -0.29
C ALA A 164 3.79 35.61 0.54
N SER A 165 2.57 36.07 0.34
CA SER A 165 1.91 37.09 1.15
C SER A 165 1.45 36.53 2.51
N GLU A 166 1.20 37.42 3.48
CA GLU A 166 0.63 37.01 4.77
C GLU A 166 -0.80 36.47 4.62
N GLU A 167 -1.53 36.93 3.61
CA GLU A 167 -2.84 36.40 3.25
C GLU A 167 -2.75 34.94 2.76
N GLU A 168 -1.80 34.62 1.87
CA GLU A 168 -1.58 33.23 1.41
C GLU A 168 -1.17 32.31 2.58
N LEU A 169 -0.35 32.80 3.50
CA LEU A 169 0.03 32.04 4.70
C LEU A 169 -1.18 31.78 5.61
N ALA A 170 -2.01 32.79 5.84
CA ALA A 170 -3.21 32.65 6.67
C ALA A 170 -4.25 31.72 6.02
N GLU A 171 -4.39 31.74 4.69
CA GLU A 171 -5.24 30.82 3.94
C GLU A 171 -4.74 29.36 4.08
N ALA A 172 -3.43 29.14 3.99
CA ALA A 172 -2.84 27.82 4.21
C ALA A 172 -3.07 27.31 5.65
N GLU A 173 -2.84 28.15 6.67
CA GLU A 173 -3.12 27.80 8.07
C GLU A 173 -4.59 27.44 8.29
N ALA A 174 -5.51 28.22 7.71
CA ALA A 174 -6.94 27.96 7.81
C ALA A 174 -7.35 26.65 7.12
N ARG A 175 -6.76 26.33 5.96
CA ARG A 175 -7.00 25.09 5.22
C ARG A 175 -6.47 23.86 5.94
N LEU A 176 -5.26 23.96 6.50
CA LEU A 176 -4.59 22.87 7.21
C LEU A 176 -5.15 22.64 8.61
N GLY A 177 -5.76 23.67 9.22
CA GLY A 177 -6.22 23.62 10.61
C GLY A 177 -5.08 23.64 11.63
N VAL A 178 -3.87 23.98 11.21
CA VAL A 178 -2.67 24.11 12.05
C VAL A 178 -1.95 25.42 11.75
N VAL A 179 -1.32 26.00 12.78
CA VAL A 179 -0.48 27.19 12.63
C VAL A 179 0.86 26.74 12.04
N LEU A 180 1.32 27.40 10.98
CA LEU A 180 2.61 27.08 10.39
C LEU A 180 3.72 27.47 11.38
N PRO A 181 4.81 26.69 11.48
CA PRO A 181 5.97 27.08 12.27
C PRO A 181 6.63 28.34 11.71
N GLU A 182 7.26 29.14 12.58
CA GLU A 182 7.86 30.41 12.14
C GLU A 182 8.98 30.23 11.11
N GLU A 183 9.75 29.13 11.18
CA GLU A 183 10.75 28.81 10.15
C GLU A 183 10.08 28.52 8.80
N LEU A 184 8.98 27.79 8.77
CA LEU A 184 8.25 27.49 7.54
C LEU A 184 7.65 28.75 6.92
N LYS A 185 7.08 29.65 7.74
CA LYS A 185 6.65 30.99 7.26
C LYS A 185 7.83 31.80 6.75
N ALA A 186 8.98 31.77 7.42
CA ALA A 186 10.18 32.50 6.98
C ALA A 186 10.68 32.01 5.63
N LEU A 187 10.64 30.69 5.37
CA LEU A 187 10.92 30.11 4.07
C LEU A 187 9.91 30.60 3.01
N TYR A 188 8.61 30.46 3.26
CA TYR A 188 7.59 30.83 2.27
C TYR A 188 7.54 32.33 1.98
N ARG A 189 7.91 33.19 2.94
CA ARG A 189 8.09 34.64 2.72
C ARG A 189 9.21 34.99 1.75
N VAL A 190 10.11 34.04 1.45
CA VAL A 190 11.20 34.23 0.47
C VAL A 190 10.88 33.54 -0.84
N VAL A 191 10.37 32.30 -0.80
CA VAL A 191 10.08 31.51 -1.99
C VAL A 191 8.76 30.76 -1.81
N ARG A 192 7.79 31.01 -2.70
CA ARG A 192 6.45 30.42 -2.61
C ARG A 192 6.25 29.12 -3.42
N GLY A 193 7.29 28.65 -4.10
CA GLY A 193 7.31 27.34 -4.77
C GLY A 193 6.33 27.16 -5.93
N ARG A 194 5.92 28.23 -6.62
CA ARG A 194 5.01 28.13 -7.77
C ARG A 194 5.78 28.00 -9.07
N TRP A 195 5.43 27.00 -9.87
CA TRP A 195 6.02 26.76 -11.19
C TRP A 195 5.86 27.98 -12.13
N GLU A 196 4.74 28.69 -12.02
CA GLU A 196 4.46 29.89 -12.83
C GLU A 196 5.46 31.04 -12.57
N ASP A 197 6.06 31.10 -11.38
CA ASP A 197 7.04 32.14 -11.04
C ASP A 197 8.38 31.95 -11.76
N TRP A 198 8.61 30.74 -12.29
CA TRP A 198 9.84 30.37 -12.97
C TRP A 198 9.67 30.36 -14.50
N GLU A 199 8.50 30.78 -15.02
CA GLU A 199 8.19 30.84 -16.45
C GLU A 199 8.42 29.50 -17.21
N GLY A 200 8.38 28.37 -16.50
CA GLY A 200 8.67 27.06 -17.07
C GLY A 200 10.15 26.68 -17.14
N ASP A 201 11.03 27.39 -16.44
CA ASP A 201 12.47 27.13 -16.40
C ASP A 201 12.82 26.08 -15.34
N PHE A 202 13.14 24.87 -15.81
CA PHE A 202 13.58 23.76 -14.97
C PHE A 202 14.90 24.04 -14.24
N ASP A 203 15.83 24.81 -14.83
CA ASP A 203 17.10 25.11 -14.17
C ASP A 203 16.89 26.04 -12.96
N VAL A 204 15.87 26.90 -13.01
CA VAL A 204 15.47 27.74 -11.85
C VAL A 204 14.87 26.87 -10.76
N ALA A 205 13.98 25.94 -11.14
CA ALA A 205 13.36 25.00 -10.21
C ALA A 205 14.40 24.14 -9.48
N ASP A 206 15.34 23.56 -10.22
CA ASP A 206 16.44 22.75 -9.67
C ASP A 206 17.28 23.56 -8.68
N ARG A 207 17.61 24.82 -9.01
CA ARG A 207 18.36 25.69 -8.07
C ARG A 207 17.58 26.00 -6.80
N VAL A 208 16.27 26.20 -6.89
CA VAL A 208 15.42 26.38 -5.71
C VAL A 208 15.43 25.11 -4.88
N ALA A 209 15.26 23.95 -5.51
CA ALA A 209 15.24 22.66 -4.84
C ALA A 209 16.57 22.37 -4.12
N GLU A 210 17.71 22.56 -4.81
CA GLU A 210 19.05 22.43 -4.24
C GLU A 210 19.29 23.40 -3.07
N THR A 211 18.73 24.61 -3.13
CA THR A 211 18.93 25.63 -2.09
C THR A 211 18.09 25.36 -0.85
N VAL A 212 16.85 24.91 -1.04
CA VAL A 212 15.92 24.57 0.06
C VAL A 212 16.26 23.21 0.67
N GLY A 213 16.79 22.29 -0.15
CA GLY A 213 17.02 20.90 0.20
C GLY A 213 15.88 19.96 -0.22
N CYS A 214 14.89 20.44 -0.98
CA CYS A 214 13.78 19.64 -1.51
C CYS A 214 13.02 20.37 -2.62
N GLU A 215 12.26 19.64 -3.43
CA GLU A 215 11.25 20.20 -4.31
C GLU A 215 10.13 20.81 -3.45
N LEU A 216 10.06 22.14 -3.42
CA LEU A 216 9.16 22.87 -2.53
C LEU A 216 7.72 22.85 -3.06
N LEU A 217 6.78 22.37 -2.26
CA LEU A 217 5.36 22.45 -2.58
C LEU A 217 4.85 23.90 -2.43
N PRO A 218 4.00 24.39 -3.35
CA PRO A 218 3.31 25.65 -3.16
C PRO A 218 2.32 25.55 -1.98
N LEU A 219 2.04 26.68 -1.34
CA LEU A 219 1.24 26.75 -0.10
C LEU A 219 -0.17 26.14 -0.20
N ASP A 220 -0.76 26.05 -1.39
CA ASP A 220 -2.07 25.43 -1.64
C ASP A 220 -1.99 23.90 -1.75
N GLN A 221 -0.78 23.34 -1.95
CA GLN A 221 -0.51 21.90 -2.04
C GLN A 221 0.10 21.31 -0.76
N VAL A 222 0.65 22.13 0.15
CA VAL A 222 1.05 21.71 1.51
C VAL A 222 -0.11 20.96 2.17
N PHE A 223 0.18 19.86 2.88
CA PHE A 223 -0.84 19.05 3.55
C PHE A 223 -0.32 18.44 4.86
N VAL A 224 -1.23 17.91 5.68
CA VAL A 224 -0.88 17.18 6.91
C VAL A 224 -0.72 15.70 6.58
N ALA A 225 0.43 15.11 6.92
CA ALA A 225 0.69 13.69 6.73
C ALA A 225 -0.02 12.85 7.80
N ASP A 226 -1.30 12.60 7.59
CA ASP A 226 -2.10 11.73 8.43
C ASP A 226 -2.26 10.32 7.83
N VAL A 227 -3.08 9.49 8.47
CA VAL A 227 -3.33 8.11 8.04
C VAL A 227 -4.00 8.02 6.66
N SER A 228 -4.71 9.05 6.23
CA SER A 228 -5.40 9.09 4.93
C SER A 228 -4.45 9.36 3.78
N THR A 229 -3.32 10.04 4.04
CA THR A 229 -2.28 10.33 3.04
C THR A 229 -1.24 9.21 2.92
N ARG A 230 -1.33 8.19 3.77
CA ARG A 230 -0.50 6.98 3.72
C ARG A 230 -1.38 5.72 3.68
N PRO A 231 -2.19 5.56 2.62
CA PRO A 231 -3.01 4.37 2.47
C PRO A 231 -2.12 3.15 2.28
N CYS A 232 -2.48 2.04 2.92
CA CYS A 232 -1.77 0.79 2.79
C CYS A 232 -2.77 -0.36 2.85
N PRO A 233 -2.74 -1.30 1.88
CA PRO A 233 -3.62 -2.46 1.90
C PRO A 233 -3.53 -3.22 3.23
N TRP A 234 -4.65 -3.72 3.73
CA TRP A 234 -4.75 -4.43 5.01
C TRP A 234 -3.69 -5.53 5.17
N ARG A 235 -3.41 -6.30 4.11
CA ARG A 235 -2.41 -7.38 4.12
C ARG A 235 -0.99 -6.92 4.46
N PHE A 236 -0.64 -5.69 4.15
CA PHE A 236 0.67 -5.11 4.46
C PHE A 236 0.62 -4.33 5.77
N ALA A 237 -0.42 -3.52 5.94
CA ALA A 237 -0.62 -2.67 7.09
C ALA A 237 -0.83 -3.45 8.41
N ALA A 238 -1.52 -4.60 8.36
CA ALA A 238 -1.68 -5.48 9.52
C ALA A 238 -0.37 -6.14 9.96
N MET A 239 0.65 -6.16 9.11
CA MET A 239 1.96 -6.76 9.37
C MET A 239 2.96 -5.78 9.98
N GLU A 240 2.58 -4.50 10.09
CA GLU A 240 3.39 -3.45 10.70
C GLU A 240 3.14 -3.35 12.20
N ALA A 241 4.09 -2.81 12.96
CA ALA A 241 3.90 -2.41 14.35
C ALA A 241 4.37 -0.97 14.55
N ALA A 242 3.48 -0.11 15.07
CA ALA A 242 3.78 1.29 15.32
C ALA A 242 4.37 1.49 16.72
N VAL A 243 5.70 1.48 16.81
CA VAL A 243 6.46 1.54 18.07
C VAL A 243 7.27 2.83 18.11
N THR A 244 7.24 3.52 19.26
CA THR A 244 8.13 4.65 19.55
C THR A 244 8.96 4.30 20.77
N ARG A 245 10.28 4.29 20.62
CA ARG A 245 11.27 4.03 21.66
C ARG A 245 11.64 5.31 22.41
N ALA A 246 12.31 5.14 23.54
CA ALA A 246 12.69 6.25 24.42
C ALA A 246 13.82 7.13 23.84
N ASP A 247 14.57 6.60 22.87
CA ASP A 247 15.66 7.25 22.15
C ASP A 247 15.26 7.76 20.76
N ASP A 248 14.01 7.53 20.33
CA ASP A 248 13.54 7.98 19.03
C ASP A 248 13.36 9.50 18.99
N ALA A 249 13.91 10.12 17.92
CA ALA A 249 13.65 11.52 17.60
C ALA A 249 12.32 11.70 16.85
N VAL A 250 11.88 10.71 16.07
CA VAL A 250 10.64 10.72 15.30
C VAL A 250 9.73 9.61 15.82
N GLN A 251 8.44 9.89 16.00
CA GLN A 251 7.51 8.85 16.46
C GLN A 251 7.25 7.82 15.37
N GLY A 252 7.31 6.53 15.71
CA GLY A 252 6.96 5.41 14.83
C GLY A 252 5.45 5.23 14.65
N VAL A 253 4.75 6.27 14.20
CA VAL A 253 3.33 6.27 13.84
C VAL A 253 3.16 6.31 12.32
N VAL A 254 1.99 5.92 11.81
CA VAL A 254 1.69 6.03 10.37
C VAL A 254 1.67 7.49 9.96
N GLY A 255 0.92 8.31 10.69
CA GLY A 255 0.79 9.75 10.42
C GLY A 255 0.51 10.51 11.70
N SER A 256 0.66 11.83 11.63
CA SER A 256 0.44 12.73 12.74
C SER A 256 -0.27 14.01 12.31
N PRO A 257 -1.21 14.53 13.11
CA PRO A 257 -1.79 15.85 12.88
C PRO A 257 -0.75 17.00 12.96
N GLY A 258 0.44 16.74 13.50
CA GLY A 258 1.55 17.70 13.57
C GLY A 258 2.59 17.56 12.47
N TRP A 259 2.42 16.65 11.52
CA TRP A 259 3.35 16.45 10.41
C TRP A 259 2.91 17.25 9.20
N ILE A 260 3.59 18.36 8.90
CA ILE A 260 3.25 19.24 7.77
C ILE A 260 4.19 18.93 6.61
N VAL A 261 3.66 18.33 5.54
CA VAL A 261 4.40 18.08 4.30
C VAL A 261 4.56 19.39 3.54
N PHE A 262 5.80 19.79 3.30
CA PHE A 262 6.11 21.06 2.62
C PHE A 262 6.92 20.88 1.35
N GLY A 263 7.44 19.68 1.09
CA GLY A 263 8.24 19.38 -0.09
C GLY A 263 8.36 17.88 -0.33
N ASP A 264 9.04 17.52 -1.41
CA ASP A 264 9.40 16.14 -1.73
C ASP A 264 10.81 16.07 -2.35
N ASN A 265 11.35 14.87 -2.55
CA ASN A 265 12.69 14.68 -3.12
C ASN A 265 12.68 14.36 -4.63
N GLY A 266 11.55 14.54 -5.32
CA GLY A 266 11.37 14.14 -6.72
C GLY A 266 11.31 12.62 -6.96
N GLY A 267 11.57 11.82 -5.93
CA GLY A 267 11.57 10.35 -5.94
C GLY A 267 10.34 9.72 -5.29
N GLY A 268 9.36 10.54 -4.88
CA GLY A 268 8.13 10.10 -4.21
C GLY A 268 8.18 10.17 -2.68
N ASP A 269 9.33 10.45 -2.07
CA ASP A 269 9.43 10.66 -0.63
C ASP A 269 9.05 12.08 -0.26
N SER A 270 8.33 12.24 0.84
CA SER A 270 7.84 13.55 1.30
C SER A 270 8.72 14.10 2.42
N LEU A 271 9.00 15.40 2.39
CA LEU A 271 9.66 16.12 3.48
C LEU A 271 8.66 16.84 4.35
N VAL A 272 8.86 16.72 5.65
CA VAL A 272 7.88 17.09 6.67
C VAL A 272 8.51 17.92 7.76
N VAL A 273 7.82 18.98 8.19
CA VAL A 273 8.10 19.65 9.45
C VAL A 273 7.28 18.96 10.56
N ASP A 274 7.96 18.39 11.55
CA ASP A 274 7.36 17.59 12.61
C ASP A 274 7.10 18.40 13.89
N LEU A 275 5.82 18.60 14.23
CA LEU A 275 5.37 19.30 15.43
C LEU A 275 4.97 18.35 16.58
N THR A 276 5.17 17.05 16.38
CA THR A 276 4.86 15.97 17.32
C THR A 276 6.06 15.02 17.41
N PRO A 277 7.24 15.52 17.80
CA PRO A 277 8.46 14.74 17.79
C PRO A 277 8.40 13.54 18.73
N GLY A 278 9.33 12.61 18.55
CA GLY A 278 9.61 11.54 19.50
C GLY A 278 10.27 12.06 20.80
N PRO A 279 10.48 11.19 21.79
CA PRO A 279 11.01 11.58 23.10
C PRO A 279 12.37 12.30 23.09
N GLN A 280 13.20 12.09 22.06
CA GLN A 280 14.48 12.79 21.88
C GLN A 280 14.47 13.82 20.74
N GLY A 281 13.31 14.08 20.13
CA GLY A 281 13.21 14.98 18.99
C GLY A 281 12.93 16.43 19.37
N TYR A 282 12.94 17.30 18.36
CA TYR A 282 12.65 18.71 18.48
C TYR A 282 11.38 19.11 17.73
N VAL A 283 10.65 20.09 18.26
CA VAL A 283 9.49 20.65 17.56
C VAL A 283 9.97 21.47 16.36
N GLY A 284 9.52 21.11 15.17
CA GLY A 284 9.94 21.75 13.93
C GLY A 284 11.13 21.09 13.23
N GLN A 285 11.56 19.91 13.71
CA GLN A 285 12.57 19.10 13.02
C GLN A 285 12.07 18.68 11.62
N VAL A 286 13.01 18.40 10.72
CA VAL A 286 12.70 17.97 9.35
C VAL A 286 12.83 16.45 9.24
N VAL A 287 11.79 15.81 8.73
CA VAL A 287 11.67 14.36 8.61
C VAL A 287 11.38 13.97 7.15
N LEU A 288 12.05 12.92 6.66
CA LEU A 288 11.74 12.25 5.41
C LEU A 288 10.71 11.15 5.69
N LEU A 289 9.58 11.20 5.00
CA LEU A 289 8.63 10.09 4.92
C LEU A 289 8.92 9.32 3.63
N SER A 290 9.53 8.15 3.78
CA SER A 290 9.77 7.27 2.64
C SER A 290 8.45 6.74 2.08
N HIS A 291 8.33 6.70 0.75
CA HIS A 291 7.21 6.08 0.05
C HIS A 291 7.20 4.55 0.13
N GLU A 292 8.33 3.96 0.54
CA GLU A 292 8.49 2.51 0.72
C GLU A 292 8.25 2.07 2.18
N ALA A 293 8.24 3.02 3.12
CA ALA A 293 7.95 2.77 4.52
C ALA A 293 6.52 3.17 4.86
N ASN A 294 5.82 2.37 5.65
CA ASN A 294 4.44 2.66 6.08
C ASN A 294 4.35 3.32 7.47
N ILE A 295 5.44 3.31 8.25
CA ILE A 295 5.49 3.72 9.64
C ILE A 295 6.71 4.60 9.89
N GLY A 296 6.52 5.67 10.67
CA GLY A 296 7.59 6.58 11.07
C GLY A 296 8.12 7.41 9.91
N GLY A 297 9.33 7.94 10.13
CA GLY A 297 10.11 8.71 9.18
C GLY A 297 11.56 8.83 9.64
N GLU A 298 12.43 9.26 8.74
CA GLU A 298 13.86 9.43 8.96
C GLU A 298 14.16 10.91 9.30
N LEU A 299 14.93 11.16 10.36
CA LEU A 299 15.28 12.52 10.76
C LEU A 299 16.35 13.08 9.81
N LEU A 300 16.00 14.10 9.02
CA LEU A 300 16.94 14.75 8.10
C LEU A 300 17.72 15.89 8.76
N ALA A 301 17.05 16.69 9.60
CA ALA A 301 17.65 17.85 10.24
C ALA A 301 16.92 18.24 11.53
N ASP A 302 17.62 18.87 12.47
CA ASP A 302 17.02 19.31 13.74
C ASP A 302 16.07 20.52 13.54
N SER A 303 16.19 21.25 12.44
CA SER A 303 15.34 22.39 12.04
C SER A 303 15.47 22.69 10.54
N LEU A 304 14.58 23.53 10.01
CA LEU A 304 14.69 24.02 8.62
C LEU A 304 15.94 24.89 8.41
N THR A 305 16.30 25.71 9.40
CA THR A 305 17.57 26.45 9.36
C THR A 305 18.77 25.51 9.24
N ASP A 306 18.76 24.40 9.99
CA ASP A 306 19.84 23.41 9.94
C ASP A 306 19.93 22.74 8.56
N LEU A 307 18.79 22.33 7.99
CA LEU A 307 18.72 21.73 6.65
C LEU A 307 19.32 22.65 5.57
N VAL A 308 18.89 23.91 5.51
CA VAL A 308 19.37 24.86 4.47
C VAL A 308 20.84 25.23 4.65
N LEU A 309 21.33 25.27 5.89
CA LEU A 309 22.71 25.65 6.18
C LEU A 309 23.70 24.50 5.99
N ARG A 310 23.32 23.29 6.39
CA ARG A 310 24.24 22.14 6.52
C ARG A 310 23.92 20.99 5.57
N GLY A 311 22.77 21.01 4.91
CA GLY A 311 22.24 19.89 4.14
C GLY A 311 21.60 18.84 5.05
N GLU A 312 21.20 17.74 4.43
CA GLU A 312 20.71 16.55 5.15
C GLU A 312 21.82 15.98 6.04
N ARG A 313 21.42 15.44 7.19
CA ARG A 313 22.32 14.59 7.97
C ARG A 313 22.65 13.35 7.16
N GLU A 314 23.94 13.04 7.05
CA GLU A 314 24.39 11.67 6.80
C GLU A 314 24.06 10.88 8.08
N ASP A 315 22.88 10.26 8.14
CA ASP A 315 22.65 9.19 9.09
C ASP A 315 23.14 7.88 8.47
N ASP A 316 23.80 7.07 9.30
CA ASP A 316 24.36 5.78 8.91
C ASP A 316 23.22 4.77 8.82
N GLY A 317 22.30 4.98 7.87
CA GLY A 317 21.09 4.24 7.55
C GLY A 317 20.89 2.98 8.37
N ARG A 318 20.33 3.11 9.58
CA ARG A 318 19.83 1.97 10.35
C ARG A 318 18.38 1.72 10.00
N TRP A 319 18.12 1.40 8.73
CA TRP A 319 17.01 0.52 8.38
C TRP A 319 17.36 -0.94 8.70
N GLN A 320 17.98 -1.17 9.86
CA GLN A 320 18.03 -2.49 10.44
C GLN A 320 16.75 -2.57 11.27
N ARG A 321 15.66 -3.05 10.64
CA ARG A 321 14.63 -3.77 11.39
C ARG A 321 15.33 -4.96 12.03
N ASP A 322 16.04 -4.73 13.13
CA ASP A 322 16.28 -5.78 14.11
C ASP A 322 14.93 -6.46 14.34
N GLU A 323 14.91 -7.79 14.47
CA GLU A 323 13.68 -8.52 14.73
C GLU A 323 13.01 -7.94 15.97
N LEU A 324 12.03 -7.07 15.73
CA LEU A 324 11.27 -6.40 16.75
C LEU A 324 10.45 -7.46 17.48
N PRO A 325 10.44 -7.47 18.82
CA PRO A 325 9.60 -8.42 19.55
C PRO A 325 8.10 -8.28 19.22
N GLU A 326 7.68 -7.14 18.65
CA GLU A 326 6.31 -6.88 18.20
C GLU A 326 5.96 -7.58 16.87
N VAL A 327 6.95 -7.88 16.02
CA VAL A 327 6.74 -8.52 14.70
C VAL A 327 7.68 -9.69 14.53
N ALA A 328 7.16 -10.90 14.70
CA ALA A 328 7.91 -12.13 14.52
C ALA A 328 7.61 -12.79 13.16
N ARG A 329 8.68 -13.18 12.46
CA ARG A 329 8.61 -14.03 11.26
C ARG A 329 9.25 -15.37 11.59
N VAL A 330 8.48 -16.44 11.44
CA VAL A 330 8.93 -17.81 11.68
C VAL A 330 9.04 -18.52 10.33
N HIS A 331 10.27 -18.81 9.91
CA HIS A 331 10.60 -19.55 8.67
C HIS A 331 12.10 -19.93 8.65
N HIS A 332 12.55 -20.59 7.59
CA HIS A 332 13.92 -21.08 7.41
C HIS A 332 15.04 -20.02 7.46
N ARG A 333 14.72 -18.72 7.33
CA ARG A 333 15.70 -17.62 7.27
C ARG A 333 15.56 -16.60 8.42
N ALA A 334 14.67 -16.84 9.37
CA ALA A 334 14.41 -15.98 10.53
C ALA A 334 14.30 -16.85 11.80
N LEU A 335 13.36 -16.57 12.69
CA LEU A 335 13.06 -17.44 13.82
C LEU A 335 12.62 -18.83 13.32
N ARG A 336 13.09 -19.88 13.99
CA ARG A 336 12.81 -21.28 13.59
C ARG A 336 11.77 -21.97 14.47
N SER A 337 11.12 -21.26 15.40
CA SER A 337 10.03 -21.80 16.20
C SER A 337 9.08 -20.71 16.72
N VAL A 338 7.85 -21.10 17.03
CA VAL A 338 6.83 -20.21 17.59
C VAL A 338 7.13 -19.87 19.06
N GLU A 339 7.78 -20.78 19.80
CA GLU A 339 8.24 -20.52 21.17
C GLU A 339 9.27 -19.39 21.23
N ALA A 340 10.16 -19.30 20.23
CA ALA A 340 11.13 -18.21 20.14
C ALA A 340 10.48 -16.85 19.84
N ALA A 341 9.33 -16.86 19.15
CA ALA A 341 8.54 -15.68 18.86
C ALA A 341 7.66 -15.24 20.05
N ALA A 342 7.39 -16.13 21.02
CA ALA A 342 6.46 -15.89 22.11
C ALA A 342 6.98 -14.81 23.10
N HIS A 343 6.61 -13.56 22.83
CA HIS A 343 6.97 -12.40 23.64
C HIS A 343 5.72 -11.60 24.05
N PRO A 344 5.63 -11.03 25.26
CA PRO A 344 4.45 -10.26 25.69
C PRO A 344 4.09 -9.08 24.79
N ALA A 345 5.08 -8.48 24.12
CA ALA A 345 4.89 -7.38 23.17
C ALA A 345 4.50 -7.84 21.75
N LEU A 346 4.46 -9.15 21.46
CA LEU A 346 4.18 -9.67 20.13
C LEU A 346 2.80 -9.22 19.66
N GLU A 347 2.76 -8.51 18.52
CA GLU A 347 1.55 -8.06 17.85
C GLU A 347 1.24 -8.86 16.60
N VAL A 348 2.29 -9.26 15.87
CA VAL A 348 2.22 -9.87 14.54
C VAL A 348 3.04 -11.14 14.52
N LEU A 349 2.39 -12.27 14.21
CA LEU A 349 3.04 -13.54 13.94
C LEU A 349 2.84 -13.93 12.48
N SER A 350 3.95 -14.13 11.76
CA SER A 350 3.93 -14.61 10.38
C SER A 350 4.67 -15.95 10.27
N LEU A 351 3.94 -16.99 9.88
CA LEU A 351 4.49 -18.30 9.58
C LEU A 351 4.74 -18.40 8.08
N GLY A 352 6.00 -18.20 7.68
CA GLY A 352 6.43 -18.25 6.29
C GLY A 352 6.74 -19.67 5.83
N VAL A 353 7.32 -19.79 4.63
CA VAL A 353 7.68 -21.07 4.02
C VAL A 353 8.44 -21.98 5.00
N TRP A 354 7.90 -23.18 5.19
CA TRP A 354 8.42 -24.20 6.09
C TRP A 354 8.18 -25.59 5.49
N ASP A 355 9.20 -26.45 5.54
CA ASP A 355 9.18 -27.80 4.98
C ASP A 355 9.50 -28.88 6.04
N GLU A 356 9.63 -28.50 7.30
CA GLU A 356 9.80 -29.41 8.44
C GLU A 356 8.46 -29.66 9.17
N GLU A 357 8.51 -30.08 10.44
CA GLU A 357 7.30 -30.34 11.25
C GLU A 357 6.47 -29.04 11.41
N PRO A 358 5.15 -29.08 11.15
CA PRO A 358 4.28 -27.92 11.31
C PRO A 358 4.27 -27.39 12.76
N PHE A 359 4.03 -26.09 12.91
CA PHE A 359 4.07 -25.41 14.19
C PHE A 359 2.74 -25.51 14.95
N SER A 360 2.83 -25.60 16.28
CA SER A 360 1.70 -25.34 17.19
C SER A 360 1.71 -23.87 17.60
N LEU A 361 0.52 -23.29 17.72
CA LEU A 361 0.24 -21.95 18.24
C LEU A 361 0.13 -21.93 19.76
N ALA A 362 0.18 -23.08 20.45
CA ALA A 362 0.14 -23.16 21.91
C ALA A 362 1.07 -22.18 22.65
N PRO A 363 2.32 -21.90 22.19
CA PRO A 363 3.22 -20.97 22.88
C PRO A 363 2.76 -19.50 22.86
N VAL A 364 1.91 -19.11 21.90
CA VAL A 364 1.42 -17.74 21.74
C VAL A 364 -0.02 -17.54 22.24
N VAL A 365 -0.64 -18.61 22.75
CA VAL A 365 -1.97 -18.52 23.38
C VAL A 365 -1.90 -17.64 24.63
N GLY A 366 -2.84 -16.69 24.72
CA GLY A 366 -2.94 -15.77 25.85
C GLY A 366 -1.99 -14.58 25.80
N LEU A 367 -1.21 -14.40 24.73
CA LEU A 367 -0.45 -13.16 24.54
C LEU A 367 -1.40 -11.96 24.40
N PRO A 368 -1.17 -10.86 25.13
CA PRO A 368 -2.15 -9.79 25.28
C PRO A 368 -2.27 -8.89 24.05
N HIS A 369 -1.28 -8.90 23.17
CA HIS A 369 -1.18 -7.97 22.04
C HIS A 369 -1.24 -8.65 20.67
N LEU A 370 -1.29 -9.98 20.62
CA LEU A 370 -1.30 -10.73 19.36
C LEU A 370 -2.62 -10.45 18.62
N ARG A 371 -2.51 -9.73 17.50
CA ARG A 371 -3.63 -9.24 16.70
C ARG A 371 -3.58 -9.68 15.24
N THR A 372 -2.42 -10.12 14.76
CA THR A 372 -2.25 -10.56 13.38
C THR A 372 -1.61 -11.94 13.35
N LEU A 373 -2.23 -12.84 12.60
CA LEU A 373 -1.65 -14.13 12.23
C LEU A 373 -1.69 -14.30 10.71
N THR A 374 -0.54 -14.60 10.11
CA THR A 374 -0.48 -15.09 8.73
C THR A 374 0.23 -16.43 8.70
N ALA A 375 -0.23 -17.33 7.83
CA ALA A 375 0.36 -18.66 7.72
C ALA A 375 0.44 -19.13 6.28
N TYR A 376 1.57 -19.71 5.90
CA TYR A 376 1.73 -20.39 4.61
C TYR A 376 1.17 -21.82 4.67
N PRO A 377 0.79 -22.42 3.53
CA PRO A 377 0.43 -23.83 3.46
C PRO A 377 1.50 -24.74 4.09
N GLY A 378 1.08 -25.75 4.84
CA GLY A 378 1.97 -26.70 5.53
C GLY A 378 2.59 -26.23 6.85
N THR A 379 2.42 -24.96 7.23
CA THR A 379 3.07 -24.40 8.44
C THR A 379 2.36 -24.66 9.77
N LEU A 380 1.06 -24.95 9.80
CA LEU A 380 0.28 -25.12 11.04
C LEU A 380 -0.04 -26.59 11.28
N ALA A 381 0.19 -27.05 12.52
CA ALA A 381 -0.13 -28.42 12.94
C ALA A 381 -1.63 -28.65 13.05
N ASP A 382 -2.37 -27.67 13.62
CA ASP A 382 -3.82 -27.69 13.73
C ASP A 382 -4.38 -26.27 13.54
N PRO A 383 -5.07 -25.99 12.42
CA PRO A 383 -5.73 -24.69 12.20
C PRO A 383 -6.76 -24.32 13.27
N LEU A 384 -7.37 -25.29 13.98
CA LEU A 384 -8.36 -25.00 15.01
C LEU A 384 -7.77 -24.35 16.26
N GLU A 385 -6.45 -24.40 16.46
CA GLU A 385 -5.78 -23.69 17.55
C GLU A 385 -5.98 -22.16 17.47
N ILE A 386 -6.25 -21.63 16.26
CA ILE A 386 -6.55 -20.22 16.02
C ILE A 386 -7.75 -19.73 16.85
N ALA A 387 -8.73 -20.60 17.13
CA ALA A 387 -9.87 -20.26 17.98
C ALA A 387 -9.48 -19.91 19.43
N SER A 388 -8.27 -20.29 19.85
CA SER A 388 -7.71 -19.96 21.17
C SER A 388 -6.98 -18.61 21.20
N LEU A 389 -7.00 -17.86 20.10
CA LEU A 389 -6.38 -16.54 19.95
C LEU A 389 -7.47 -15.45 19.83
N PRO A 390 -8.11 -15.03 20.95
CA PRO A 390 -9.28 -14.16 20.90
C PRO A 390 -8.95 -12.69 20.57
N GLY A 391 -7.67 -12.32 20.46
CA GLY A 391 -7.23 -10.96 20.16
C GLY A 391 -7.04 -10.65 18.67
N LEU A 392 -7.25 -11.64 17.79
CA LEU A 392 -6.98 -11.47 16.36
C LEU A 392 -7.93 -10.45 15.72
N GLU A 393 -7.34 -9.46 15.05
CA GLU A 393 -7.98 -8.46 14.20
C GLU A 393 -7.81 -8.78 12.71
N TYR A 394 -6.69 -9.41 12.33
CA TYR A 394 -6.41 -9.79 10.94
C TYR A 394 -5.89 -11.24 10.86
N LEU A 395 -6.42 -11.96 9.87
CA LEU A 395 -6.08 -13.36 9.63
C LEU A 395 -5.88 -13.61 8.13
N GLU A 396 -4.72 -14.14 7.77
CA GLU A 396 -4.41 -14.54 6.40
C GLU A 396 -3.97 -16.00 6.39
N LEU A 397 -4.78 -16.82 5.73
CA LEU A 397 -4.61 -18.27 5.71
C LEU A 397 -4.83 -18.82 4.31
N PRO A 398 -4.23 -19.97 3.98
CA PRO A 398 -4.53 -20.67 2.76
C PRO A 398 -5.90 -21.38 2.88
N PRO A 399 -6.53 -21.75 1.74
CA PRO A 399 -7.85 -22.37 1.74
C PRO A 399 -7.99 -23.61 2.65
N GLU A 400 -6.91 -24.35 2.83
CA GLU A 400 -6.79 -25.61 3.59
C GLU A 400 -6.98 -25.39 5.08
N TYR A 401 -6.69 -24.18 5.55
CA TYR A 401 -6.83 -23.78 6.96
C TYR A 401 -8.12 -23.01 7.20
N TRP A 402 -8.58 -22.24 6.20
CA TRP A 402 -9.90 -21.61 6.25
C TRP A 402 -11.02 -22.65 6.32
N ARG A 403 -10.93 -23.75 5.55
CA ARG A 403 -12.02 -24.73 5.47
C ARG A 403 -12.34 -25.39 6.82
N PRO A 404 -11.39 -25.97 7.58
CA PRO A 404 -11.67 -26.51 8.90
C PRO A 404 -12.21 -25.47 9.90
N LEU A 405 -11.73 -24.22 9.83
CA LEU A 405 -12.22 -23.15 10.69
C LEU A 405 -13.69 -22.80 10.43
N LEU A 406 -14.08 -22.70 9.15
CA LEU A 406 -15.46 -22.44 8.75
C LEU A 406 -16.36 -23.62 9.13
N ASP A 407 -15.94 -24.84 8.82
CA ASP A 407 -16.72 -26.07 9.10
C ASP A 407 -16.97 -26.28 10.60
N ALA A 408 -16.00 -25.90 11.44
CA ALA A 408 -16.10 -25.99 12.90
C ALA A 408 -16.81 -24.79 13.55
N GLY A 409 -17.14 -23.73 12.79
CA GLY A 409 -17.62 -22.46 13.35
C GLY A 409 -16.61 -21.79 14.28
N ALA A 410 -15.32 -21.99 14.00
CA ALA A 410 -14.19 -21.61 14.84
C ALA A 410 -13.48 -20.32 14.38
N VAL A 411 -14.01 -19.65 13.36
CA VAL A 411 -13.49 -18.35 12.89
C VAL A 411 -13.62 -17.32 14.03
N PRO A 412 -12.53 -16.64 14.44
CA PRO A 412 -12.59 -15.65 15.50
C PRO A 412 -13.58 -14.51 15.16
N PRO A 413 -14.58 -14.21 16.02
CA PRO A 413 -15.56 -13.17 15.74
C PRO A 413 -14.98 -11.74 15.89
N THR A 414 -13.75 -11.62 16.38
CA THR A 414 -13.04 -10.35 16.57
C THR A 414 -12.33 -9.84 15.32
N LEU A 415 -12.29 -10.65 14.25
CA LEU A 415 -11.62 -10.25 13.01
C LEU A 415 -12.28 -9.00 12.43
N LEU A 416 -11.43 -8.04 12.08
CA LEU A 416 -11.78 -6.81 11.38
C LEU A 416 -11.57 -6.97 9.87
N ALA A 417 -10.57 -7.75 9.47
CA ALA A 417 -10.35 -8.13 8.09
C ALA A 417 -9.73 -9.53 7.99
N ALA A 418 -9.81 -10.14 6.81
CA ALA A 418 -9.26 -11.45 6.52
C ALA A 418 -8.77 -11.55 5.08
N SER A 419 -7.78 -12.39 4.81
CA SER A 419 -7.27 -12.65 3.45
C SER A 419 -7.10 -14.15 3.20
N ILE A 420 -7.09 -14.51 1.92
CA ILE A 420 -6.79 -15.87 1.47
C ILE A 420 -5.37 -15.88 0.88
N GLU A 421 -4.47 -16.61 1.52
CA GLU A 421 -3.10 -16.83 1.02
C GLU A 421 -3.16 -17.78 -0.18
N THR A 422 -2.78 -17.28 -1.35
CA THR A 422 -2.86 -18.02 -2.62
C THR A 422 -1.54 -18.65 -3.05
N ASN A 423 -0.44 -18.41 -2.33
CA ASN A 423 0.88 -18.97 -2.62
C ASN A 423 0.97 -20.45 -2.22
N SER A 424 0.25 -21.32 -2.92
CA SER A 424 0.34 -22.76 -2.77
C SER A 424 1.50 -23.33 -3.60
N HIS A 425 2.38 -24.12 -2.96
CA HIS A 425 3.56 -24.71 -3.62
C HIS A 425 3.24 -25.91 -4.53
N SER A 426 2.00 -26.43 -4.50
CA SER A 426 1.68 -27.72 -5.12
C SER A 426 0.40 -27.75 -5.98
N ASP A 427 -0.60 -26.90 -5.72
CA ASP A 427 -1.86 -26.90 -6.47
C ASP A 427 -2.44 -25.49 -6.56
N HIS A 428 -2.46 -24.87 -7.74
CA HIS A 428 -3.16 -23.61 -7.93
C HIS A 428 -4.66 -23.82 -7.73
N HIS A 429 -5.22 -23.22 -6.67
CA HIS A 429 -6.65 -23.26 -6.44
C HIS A 429 -7.38 -22.58 -7.59
N HIS A 430 -8.46 -23.22 -8.04
CA HIS A 430 -9.30 -22.64 -9.07
C HIS A 430 -9.84 -21.27 -8.58
N PRO A 431 -9.75 -20.19 -9.37
CA PRO A 431 -10.14 -18.85 -8.93
C PRO A 431 -11.60 -18.75 -8.46
N LEU A 432 -12.50 -19.53 -9.07
CA LEU A 432 -13.90 -19.61 -8.63
C LEU A 432 -14.05 -20.26 -7.24
N THR A 433 -13.17 -21.20 -6.88
CA THR A 433 -13.15 -21.79 -5.54
C THR A 433 -12.65 -20.78 -4.50
N LEU A 434 -11.67 -19.94 -4.87
CA LEU A 434 -11.19 -18.86 -4.01
C LEU A 434 -12.26 -17.78 -3.81
N ALA A 435 -12.96 -17.38 -4.88
CA ALA A 435 -14.08 -16.44 -4.79
C ALA A 435 -15.23 -16.98 -3.93
N ALA A 436 -15.58 -18.26 -4.08
CA ALA A 436 -16.60 -18.89 -3.25
C ALA A 436 -16.18 -18.96 -1.76
N LEU A 437 -14.91 -19.26 -1.49
CA LEU A 437 -14.37 -19.22 -0.13
C LEU A 437 -14.43 -17.80 0.47
N ALA A 438 -14.10 -16.77 -0.31
CA ALA A 438 -14.22 -15.39 0.11
C ALA A 438 -15.68 -15.02 0.45
N ASP A 439 -16.64 -15.45 -0.38
CA ASP A 439 -18.07 -15.24 -0.12
C ASP A 439 -18.54 -15.94 1.16
N GLU A 440 -18.03 -17.14 1.47
CA GLU A 440 -18.33 -17.84 2.72
C GLU A 440 -17.79 -17.08 3.94
N ILE A 441 -16.56 -16.56 3.86
CA ILE A 441 -15.97 -15.73 4.92
C ILE A 441 -16.79 -14.44 5.10
N LEU A 442 -17.12 -13.75 4.00
CA LEU A 442 -17.96 -12.55 4.02
C LEU A 442 -19.32 -12.82 4.66
N ALA A 443 -19.98 -13.92 4.29
CA ALA A 443 -21.28 -14.30 4.81
C ALA A 443 -21.27 -14.55 6.33
N GLN A 444 -20.18 -15.11 6.88
CA GLN A 444 -20.01 -15.31 8.32
C GLN A 444 -20.09 -13.99 9.11
N PHE A 445 -19.71 -12.87 8.48
CA PHE A 445 -19.76 -11.53 9.04
C PHE A 445 -20.93 -10.69 8.51
N GLY A 446 -21.92 -11.33 7.86
CA GLY A 446 -23.12 -10.66 7.34
C GLY A 446 -22.85 -9.74 6.15
N ARG A 447 -21.74 -9.97 5.43
CA ARG A 447 -21.37 -9.19 4.24
C ARG A 447 -21.96 -9.82 2.96
N PRO A 448 -22.31 -8.99 1.96
CA PRO A 448 -22.79 -9.51 0.68
C PRO A 448 -21.68 -10.25 -0.07
N ALA A 449 -22.10 -11.11 -0.99
CA ALA A 449 -21.19 -11.83 -1.89
C ALA A 449 -20.60 -10.89 -2.96
N ILE A 450 -19.43 -11.25 -3.46
CA ILE A 450 -18.73 -10.54 -4.54
C ILE A 450 -19.61 -10.59 -5.80
N PRO A 451 -19.95 -9.44 -6.40
CA PRO A 451 -20.81 -9.40 -7.56
C PRO A 451 -20.11 -10.01 -8.79
N VAL A 452 -20.70 -11.06 -9.35
CA VAL A 452 -20.22 -11.68 -10.59
C VAL A 452 -21.16 -11.36 -11.76
N ARG A 453 -20.56 -11.04 -12.91
CA ARG A 453 -21.25 -10.93 -14.20
C ARG A 453 -20.66 -11.95 -15.16
N VAL A 454 -21.53 -12.73 -15.78
CA VAL A 454 -21.13 -13.74 -16.77
C VAL A 454 -21.50 -13.22 -18.16
N LEU A 455 -20.49 -13.13 -19.03
CA LEU A 455 -20.62 -12.77 -20.43
C LEU A 455 -20.29 -13.99 -21.27
N GLU A 456 -21.23 -14.39 -22.13
CA GLU A 456 -21.06 -15.52 -23.04
C GLU A 456 -20.97 -15.00 -24.48
N GLY A 457 -20.11 -15.62 -25.28
CA GLY A 457 -19.97 -15.27 -26.68
C GLY A 457 -19.13 -16.28 -27.46
N ASP A 458 -18.95 -15.99 -28.74
CA ASP A 458 -18.17 -16.83 -29.65
C ASP A 458 -17.06 -16.00 -30.30
N LEU A 459 -15.82 -16.47 -30.15
CA LEU A 459 -14.61 -15.86 -30.68
C LEU A 459 -14.23 -16.43 -32.07
N GLY A 460 -15.02 -17.36 -32.62
CA GLY A 460 -14.75 -18.12 -33.85
C GLY A 460 -13.64 -19.15 -33.67
N PRO A 461 -13.34 -20.01 -34.66
CA PRO A 461 -12.23 -20.96 -34.55
C PRO A 461 -10.89 -20.23 -34.45
N VAL A 462 -9.91 -20.82 -33.75
CA VAL A 462 -8.50 -20.37 -33.83
C VAL A 462 -8.04 -20.60 -35.27
N GLY A 463 -7.48 -19.57 -35.91
CA GLY A 463 -6.95 -19.68 -37.27
C GLY A 463 -5.97 -20.85 -37.39
N GLY A 464 -6.13 -21.68 -38.43
CA GLY A 464 -5.30 -22.85 -38.70
C GLY A 464 -3.98 -22.53 -39.39
#